data_AF-Q386C4-F1
#
_entry.id   AF-Q386C4-F1
#
_cell.length_a   1.000
_cell.length_b   1.000
_cell.length_c   1.000
_cell.angle_alpha   90.00
_cell.angle_beta   90.00
_cell.angle_gamma   90.00
#
_symmetry.space_group_name_H-M   'P 1'
#
loop_
_entity.id
_entity.type
_entity.pdbx_description
1 polymer ?
#
loop_
_entity_poly.entity_id
_entity_poly.type
_entity_poly.pdbx_seq_one_letter_code
_entity_poly.pdbx_strand_id
1 'polypeptide(L)'
;MWGFCKIDKQQREAHYANNYRRPRELDFSVVCGCWCPEKLLTCTFSSIYFNVKDTRPLLVVYINKGKVGVPFLVAQHLSSQQMFCRSVKWFSVFDACYVLNLDRRQDRWAHVQQQLSRAKLETFLRPPAKVTRVSGVDGQALDVEALHRNGLVTDVGYQRFLLPLEEKLFGMDLTPGAIGCALGHRKIWETVVEKRHQCALILEDDVEFHHKFPRLLREVWPRVPSDWGIVHLGGLDLLASGKPPRPFVDVGVRHAYSGHRELTAYVLHHVAAKRCLEHTLPMTWQVDTHICSVVTEDPAAQDSYISDPMTYVFQPSLAIQITSFGTDVQKRPSDNPPLEDAARRMREFVGGGTSVR
;
A
#
# COMPACT_ATOMS: atom_id res chain seq x y z
N MET A 1 32.89 12.33 -18.55
CA MET A 1 33.13 13.15 -17.35
C MET A 1 31.80 13.83 -16.99
N TRP A 2 31.14 13.44 -15.91
CA TRP A 2 29.85 14.01 -15.52
C TRP A 2 30.07 15.35 -14.81
N GLY A 3 29.64 16.46 -15.41
CA GLY A 3 29.69 17.78 -14.81
C GLY A 3 28.39 18.09 -14.06
N PHE A 4 28.48 18.37 -12.76
CA PHE A 4 27.38 18.89 -11.96
C PHE A 4 27.20 20.39 -12.24
N CYS A 5 25.98 20.81 -12.55
CA CYS A 5 25.62 22.23 -12.55
C CYS A 5 25.24 22.63 -11.11
N LYS A 6 26.06 23.47 -10.47
CA LYS A 6 25.69 24.17 -9.24
C LYS A 6 24.68 25.27 -9.60
N ILE A 7 23.50 25.23 -8.96
CA ILE A 7 22.61 26.39 -8.90
C ILE A 7 23.00 27.17 -7.64
N ASP A 8 23.39 28.42 -7.83
CA ASP A 8 23.80 29.33 -6.77
C ASP A 8 22.61 29.69 -5.88
N LYS A 9 22.87 29.82 -4.57
CA LYS A 9 21.89 29.77 -3.48
C LYS A 9 21.31 31.15 -3.11
N GLN A 10 21.38 32.14 -4.01
CA GLN A 10 21.16 33.56 -3.67
C GLN A 10 19.85 34.20 -4.20
N GLN A 11 18.84 33.44 -4.61
CA GLN A 11 17.55 34.02 -5.04
C GLN A 11 16.29 33.31 -4.49
N ARG A 12 16.36 32.75 -3.27
CA ARG A 12 15.20 32.12 -2.61
C ARG A 12 14.35 33.05 -1.71
N GLU A 13 14.68 34.33 -1.57
CA GLU A 13 14.07 35.19 -0.53
C GLU A 13 13.26 36.41 -1.04
N ALA A 14 12.82 36.46 -2.30
CA ALA A 14 12.06 37.62 -2.82
C ALA A 14 10.67 37.31 -3.41
N HIS A 15 9.93 36.33 -2.87
CA HIS A 15 8.58 36.02 -3.37
C HIS A 15 7.53 35.61 -2.32
N TYR A 16 7.60 36.20 -1.13
CA TYR A 16 6.49 36.23 -0.17
C TYR A 16 6.11 37.68 0.14
N ALA A 17 5.66 38.43 -0.87
CA ALA A 17 4.95 39.67 -0.64
C ALA A 17 4.06 40.00 -1.86
N ASN A 18 2.78 40.21 -1.58
CA ASN A 18 1.76 40.86 -2.42
C ASN A 18 1.11 40.09 -3.59
N ASN A 19 -0.15 39.73 -3.31
CA ASN A 19 -1.35 39.94 -4.12
C ASN A 19 -1.55 39.11 -5.39
N TYR A 20 -2.62 38.29 -5.30
CA TYR A 20 -3.45 37.74 -6.38
C TYR A 20 -3.49 38.60 -7.66
N ARG A 21 -2.59 38.34 -8.61
CA ARG A 21 -2.77 38.62 -10.05
C ARG A 21 -2.03 37.56 -10.87
N ARG A 22 -2.62 37.20 -12.01
CA ARG A 22 -2.23 36.13 -12.95
C ARG A 22 -0.71 36.07 -13.23
N PRO A 23 -0.12 34.89 -13.48
CA PRO A 23 1.31 34.77 -13.76
C PRO A 23 1.64 35.57 -15.03
N ARG A 24 2.60 36.50 -14.93
CA ARG A 24 3.26 37.11 -16.08
C ARG A 24 4.29 36.13 -16.64
N GLU A 25 4.37 36.02 -17.96
CA GLU A 25 5.47 35.33 -18.65
C GLU A 25 6.80 35.96 -18.22
N LEU A 26 7.71 35.14 -17.69
CA LEU A 26 9.10 35.50 -17.45
C LEU A 26 9.94 34.78 -18.51
N ASP A 27 10.57 35.56 -19.39
CA ASP A 27 11.59 35.06 -20.30
C ASP A 27 12.86 34.72 -19.51
N PHE A 28 13.25 33.45 -19.51
CA PHE A 28 14.56 33.00 -19.04
C PHE A 28 15.36 32.44 -20.21
N SER A 29 16.55 33.01 -20.45
CA SER A 29 17.55 32.47 -21.36
C SER A 29 18.48 31.51 -20.60
N VAL A 30 18.42 30.22 -20.91
CA VAL A 30 19.36 29.21 -20.42
C VAL A 30 20.30 28.84 -21.56
N VAL A 31 21.59 29.15 -21.42
CA VAL A 31 22.64 28.73 -22.35
C VAL A 31 23.17 27.37 -21.90
N CYS A 32 22.73 26.29 -22.54
CA CYS A 32 23.35 24.97 -22.40
C CYS A 32 24.25 24.72 -23.61
N GLY A 33 25.56 24.80 -23.42
CA GLY A 33 26.55 24.39 -24.43
C GLY A 33 26.65 22.87 -24.51
N CYS A 34 26.20 22.27 -25.61
CA CYS A 34 26.56 20.90 -25.95
C CYS A 34 27.83 20.96 -26.83
N TRP A 35 28.94 20.45 -26.31
CA TRP A 35 30.18 20.34 -27.08
C TRP A 35 30.10 19.10 -27.97
N CYS A 36 29.94 19.31 -29.28
CA CYS A 36 30.11 18.27 -30.30
C CYS A 36 31.35 18.64 -31.13
N PRO A 37 32.35 17.75 -31.32
CA PRO A 37 33.65 18.16 -31.84
C PRO A 37 33.71 18.67 -33.29
N GLU A 38 32.61 18.71 -34.05
CA GLU A 38 32.70 19.05 -35.49
C GLU A 38 31.69 20.05 -36.07
N LYS A 39 30.60 20.47 -35.39
CA LYS A 39 29.73 21.57 -35.89
C LYS A 39 29.03 22.32 -34.75
N LEU A 40 29.16 23.65 -34.71
CA LEU A 40 28.36 24.55 -33.89
C LEU A 40 26.92 24.57 -34.42
N LEU A 41 26.00 23.89 -33.73
CA LEU A 41 24.56 24.05 -33.93
C LEU A 41 24.03 25.01 -32.85
N THR A 42 23.54 26.18 -33.27
CA THR A 42 22.78 27.09 -32.43
C THR A 42 21.35 26.54 -32.26
N CYS A 43 21.01 26.11 -31.04
CA CYS A 43 19.63 25.79 -30.68
C CYS A 43 18.98 26.99 -29.98
N THR A 44 17.92 27.53 -30.58
CA THR A 44 17.03 28.50 -29.93
C THR A 44 15.89 27.74 -29.24
N PHE A 45 15.72 27.95 -27.93
CA PHE A 45 14.61 27.39 -27.16
C PHE A 45 13.44 28.36 -27.16
N SER A 46 12.23 27.87 -27.46
CA SER A 46 10.98 28.58 -27.19
C SER A 46 10.28 27.88 -26.02
N SER A 47 10.30 28.53 -24.85
CA SER A 47 9.49 28.23 -23.66
C SER A 47 9.95 27.06 -22.75
N ILE A 48 10.21 27.38 -21.47
CA ILE A 48 10.40 26.43 -20.36
C ILE A 48 9.10 26.40 -19.55
N TYR A 49 8.49 25.23 -19.36
CA TYR A 49 7.29 25.07 -18.54
C TYR A 49 7.67 24.62 -17.11
N PHE A 50 7.30 25.41 -16.11
CA PHE A 50 7.37 25.02 -14.70
C PHE A 50 6.02 24.46 -14.25
N ASN A 51 6.02 23.28 -13.62
CA ASN A 51 4.84 22.76 -12.94
C ASN A 51 4.79 23.32 -11.50
N VAL A 52 3.75 24.09 -11.18
CA VAL A 52 3.61 24.85 -9.92
C VAL A 52 3.31 23.96 -8.69
N LYS A 53 3.43 22.63 -8.79
CA LYS A 53 3.23 21.72 -7.64
C LYS A 53 4.29 20.63 -7.47
N ASP A 54 5.42 20.68 -8.19
CA ASP A 54 6.44 19.63 -8.07
C ASP A 54 7.85 20.22 -8.23
N THR A 55 8.71 20.05 -7.22
CA THR A 55 10.05 20.66 -7.13
C THR A 55 11.13 19.99 -8.00
N ARG A 56 10.76 19.45 -9.17
CA ARG A 56 11.73 18.88 -10.13
C ARG A 56 11.45 19.40 -11.54
N PRO A 57 12.44 20.01 -12.23
CA PRO A 57 12.23 20.56 -13.56
C PRO A 57 12.01 19.45 -14.60
N LEU A 58 11.04 19.67 -15.49
CA LEU A 58 10.78 18.86 -16.67
C LEU A 58 11.35 19.60 -17.88
N LEU A 59 12.47 19.11 -18.42
CA LEU A 59 13.05 19.66 -19.64
C LEU A 59 12.33 19.03 -20.84
N VAL A 60 11.59 19.84 -21.61
CA VAL A 60 11.03 19.44 -22.91
C VAL A 60 11.74 20.26 -23.98
N VAL A 61 12.43 19.59 -24.91
CA VAL A 61 13.18 20.23 -26.00
C VAL A 61 12.37 20.12 -27.29
N TYR A 62 12.05 21.25 -27.91
CA TYR A 62 11.51 21.31 -29.27
C TYR A 62 12.60 21.82 -30.22
N ILE A 63 12.84 21.10 -31.32
CA ILE A 63 13.77 21.52 -32.37
C ILE A 63 12.95 22.17 -33.49
N ASN A 64 13.09 23.47 -33.66
CA ASN A 64 12.48 24.21 -34.76
C ASN A 64 13.55 24.49 -35.83
N LYS A 65 13.44 23.91 -37.02
CA LYS A 65 14.30 24.28 -38.17
C LYS A 65 13.68 25.47 -38.90
N GLY A 66 14.22 26.66 -38.65
CA GLY A 66 13.87 27.87 -39.40
C GLY A 66 14.47 27.88 -40.81
N LYS A 67 13.57 28.08 -41.80
CA LYS A 67 13.67 28.79 -43.09
C LYS A 67 15.00 28.71 -43.88
N VAL A 68 14.96 28.10 -45.07
CA VAL A 68 14.97 28.72 -46.42
C VAL A 68 15.11 27.58 -47.46
N GLY A 69 14.19 27.51 -48.44
CA GLY A 69 14.43 26.89 -49.74
C GLY A 69 13.77 25.53 -50.03
N VAL A 70 12.83 25.56 -50.99
CA VAL A 70 12.33 24.47 -51.86
C VAL A 70 11.38 23.42 -51.25
N PRO A 71 10.13 23.30 -51.73
CA PRO A 71 9.29 22.15 -51.42
C PRO A 71 9.76 20.95 -52.26
N PHE A 72 10.57 20.08 -51.66
CA PHE A 72 10.75 18.73 -52.17
C PHE A 72 9.85 17.78 -51.40
N LEU A 73 8.85 17.25 -52.10
CA LEU A 73 8.19 15.99 -51.77
C LEU A 73 9.28 14.89 -51.78
N VAL A 74 9.78 14.53 -50.60
CA VAL A 74 10.55 13.30 -50.42
C VAL A 74 9.61 12.26 -49.84
N ALA A 75 9.57 11.16 -50.56
CA ALA A 75 8.67 10.03 -50.40
C ALA A 75 8.61 9.47 -48.97
N GLN A 76 7.36 9.18 -48.61
CA GLN A 76 6.89 8.03 -47.84
C GLN A 76 7.93 6.91 -47.62
N HIS A 77 8.63 6.94 -46.49
CA HIS A 77 8.96 5.76 -45.67
C HIS A 77 9.59 6.25 -44.35
N LEU A 78 8.80 6.98 -43.56
CA LEU A 78 9.06 7.04 -42.12
C LEU A 78 8.51 5.74 -41.55
N SER A 79 9.41 4.79 -41.32
CA SER A 79 9.17 3.66 -40.45
C SER A 79 8.51 4.16 -39.17
N SER A 80 7.30 3.68 -38.93
CA SER A 80 6.52 3.83 -37.70
C SER A 80 7.24 3.13 -36.54
N GLN A 81 8.37 3.69 -36.11
CA GLN A 81 9.12 3.31 -34.90
C GLN A 81 9.79 4.54 -34.25
N GLN A 82 9.26 5.75 -34.46
CA GLN A 82 9.39 6.78 -33.42
C GLN A 82 8.48 6.39 -32.28
N MET A 83 9.01 5.47 -31.48
CA MET A 83 8.55 5.10 -30.15
C MET A 83 8.10 6.38 -29.46
N PHE A 84 6.80 6.44 -29.24
CA PHE A 84 6.21 7.26 -28.20
C PHE A 84 6.76 6.72 -26.89
N CYS A 85 8.01 7.09 -26.56
CA CYS A 85 8.61 6.80 -25.27
C CYS A 85 7.95 7.76 -24.29
N ARG A 86 6.67 7.51 -24.00
CA ARG A 86 6.10 7.84 -22.70
C ARG A 86 7.06 7.18 -21.73
N SER A 87 7.98 7.98 -21.18
CA SER A 87 8.63 7.69 -19.92
C SER A 87 7.50 7.51 -18.91
N VAL A 88 6.91 6.32 -18.88
CA VAL A 88 6.07 5.88 -17.78
C VAL A 88 7.04 5.85 -16.61
N LYS A 89 7.08 6.94 -15.82
CA LYS A 89 7.77 6.91 -14.54
C LYS A 89 7.16 5.74 -13.79
N TRP A 90 7.94 4.69 -13.62
CA TRP A 90 7.54 3.52 -12.86
C TRP A 90 7.27 3.99 -11.44
N PHE A 91 6.00 4.06 -11.06
CA PHE A 91 5.60 4.35 -9.69
C PHE A 91 5.78 3.06 -8.89
N SER A 92 7.02 2.82 -8.47
CA SER A 92 7.39 1.68 -7.65
C SER A 92 7.33 2.05 -6.17
N VAL A 93 6.44 1.41 -5.43
CA VAL A 93 6.19 1.67 -4.02
C VAL A 93 6.93 0.67 -3.15
N PHE A 94 6.71 -0.62 -3.39
CA PHE A 94 7.06 -1.68 -2.46
C PHE A 94 8.45 -2.25 -2.77
N ASP A 95 9.30 -2.41 -1.77
CA ASP A 95 10.59 -3.08 -1.89
C ASP A 95 10.52 -4.59 -1.60
N ALA A 96 9.36 -5.07 -1.15
CA ALA A 96 9.02 -6.49 -1.05
C ALA A 96 7.52 -6.72 -1.16
N CYS A 97 7.13 -7.93 -1.58
CA CYS A 97 5.75 -8.38 -1.51
C CYS A 97 5.71 -9.85 -1.07
N TYR A 98 4.94 -10.12 -0.01
CA TYR A 98 4.75 -11.46 0.54
C TYR A 98 3.28 -11.83 0.49
N VAL A 99 2.98 -13.08 0.10
CA VAL A 99 1.62 -13.63 0.10
C VAL A 99 1.60 -14.86 1.01
N LEU A 100 0.82 -14.79 2.08
CA LEU A 100 0.60 -15.89 3.00
C LEU A 100 -0.45 -16.84 2.42
N ASN A 101 -0.09 -18.12 2.27
CA ASN A 101 -0.98 -19.13 1.70
C ASN A 101 -0.67 -20.51 2.31
N LEU A 102 -1.71 -21.25 2.69
CA LEU A 102 -1.55 -22.64 3.13
C LEU A 102 -1.23 -23.55 1.95
N ASP A 103 -0.30 -24.49 2.12
CA ASP A 103 0.17 -25.36 1.02
C ASP A 103 -0.93 -26.19 0.36
N ARG A 104 -1.93 -26.60 1.15
CA ARG A 104 -3.10 -27.32 0.65
C ARG A 104 -4.13 -26.44 -0.08
N ARG A 105 -4.09 -25.11 0.07
CA ARG A 105 -5.06 -24.16 -0.52
C ARG A 105 -4.62 -23.68 -1.90
N GLN A 106 -4.51 -24.62 -2.83
CA GLN A 106 -4.17 -24.33 -4.24
C GLN A 106 -5.26 -23.50 -4.94
N ASP A 107 -6.52 -23.66 -4.51
CA ASP A 107 -7.67 -22.86 -4.95
C ASP A 107 -7.48 -21.37 -4.64
N ARG A 108 -7.08 -21.04 -3.40
CA ARG A 108 -6.80 -19.66 -2.99
C ARG A 108 -5.51 -19.13 -3.60
N TRP A 109 -4.50 -19.98 -3.76
CA TRP A 109 -3.28 -19.59 -4.46
C TRP A 109 -3.57 -19.16 -5.91
N ALA A 110 -4.41 -19.91 -6.62
CA ALA A 110 -4.84 -19.54 -7.97
C ALA A 110 -5.64 -18.22 -7.97
N HIS A 111 -6.50 -18.01 -6.97
CA HIS A 111 -7.24 -16.76 -6.79
C HIS A 111 -6.33 -15.55 -6.63
N VAL A 112 -5.42 -15.57 -5.66
CA VAL A 112 -4.54 -14.42 -5.40
C VAL A 112 -3.64 -14.15 -6.60
N GLN A 113 -3.15 -15.18 -7.31
CA GLN A 113 -2.40 -14.97 -8.56
C GLN A 113 -3.20 -14.19 -9.62
N GLN A 114 -4.49 -14.51 -9.78
CA GLN A 114 -5.37 -13.77 -10.68
C GLN A 114 -5.53 -12.30 -10.22
N GLN A 115 -5.66 -12.08 -8.91
CA GLN A 115 -5.81 -10.74 -8.33
C GLN A 115 -4.55 -9.90 -8.49
N LEU A 116 -3.37 -10.47 -8.25
CA LEU A 116 -2.08 -9.84 -8.49
C LEU A 116 -1.92 -9.35 -9.93
N SER A 117 -2.31 -10.18 -10.90
CA SER A 117 -2.29 -9.82 -12.32
C SER A 117 -3.27 -8.70 -12.66
N ARG A 118 -4.52 -8.80 -12.17
CA ARG A 118 -5.55 -7.76 -12.37
C ARG A 118 -5.14 -6.41 -11.78
N ALA A 119 -4.52 -6.44 -10.61
CA ALA A 119 -4.01 -5.27 -9.91
C ALA A 119 -2.71 -4.72 -10.53
N LYS A 120 -2.11 -5.39 -11.52
CA LYS A 120 -0.82 -5.03 -12.12
C LYS A 120 0.24 -4.77 -11.06
N LEU A 121 0.27 -5.62 -10.03
CA LEU A 121 1.04 -5.37 -8.82
C LEU A 121 2.54 -5.26 -9.11
N GLU A 122 3.03 -5.98 -10.13
CA GLU A 122 4.42 -5.90 -10.60
C GLU A 122 4.86 -4.47 -10.94
N THR A 123 3.93 -3.60 -11.37
CA THR A 123 4.23 -2.20 -11.69
C THR A 123 4.51 -1.34 -10.46
N PHE A 124 4.17 -1.83 -9.26
CA PHE A 124 4.41 -1.19 -7.97
C PHE A 124 5.60 -1.77 -7.22
N LEU A 125 6.22 -2.85 -7.70
CA LEU A 125 7.40 -3.44 -7.07
C LEU A 125 8.67 -2.72 -7.53
N ARG A 126 9.55 -2.38 -6.59
CA ARG A 126 10.88 -1.83 -6.88
C ARG A 126 11.80 -2.96 -7.35
N PRO A 127 12.43 -2.88 -8.53
CA PRO A 127 13.41 -3.87 -8.93
C PRO A 127 14.54 -4.02 -7.88
N PRO A 128 14.98 -5.25 -7.55
CA PRO A 128 14.61 -6.53 -8.16
C PRO A 128 13.46 -7.28 -7.45
N ALA A 129 12.66 -6.62 -6.62
CA ALA A 129 11.61 -7.24 -5.83
C ALA A 129 10.59 -7.99 -6.70
N LYS A 130 10.12 -9.12 -6.17
CA LYS A 130 9.09 -9.97 -6.76
C LYS A 130 8.09 -10.37 -5.68
N VAL A 131 6.92 -10.81 -6.09
CA VAL A 131 5.97 -11.46 -5.19
C VAL A 131 6.57 -12.77 -4.69
N THR A 132 6.61 -12.95 -3.38
CA THR A 132 7.12 -14.14 -2.71
C THR A 132 5.97 -14.85 -1.99
N ARG A 133 5.67 -16.09 -2.39
CA ARG A 133 4.76 -16.94 -1.66
C ARG A 133 5.43 -17.40 -0.37
N VAL A 134 4.71 -17.31 0.75
CA VAL A 134 5.13 -17.82 2.04
C VAL A 134 4.16 -18.90 2.47
N SER A 135 4.66 -20.13 2.62
CA SER A 135 3.88 -21.25 3.15
C SER A 135 3.43 -20.91 4.57
N GLY A 136 2.12 -20.86 4.76
CA GLY A 136 1.47 -20.66 6.05
C GLY A 136 1.60 -21.88 6.95
N VAL A 137 1.42 -21.66 8.25
CA VAL A 137 1.38 -22.74 9.24
C VAL A 137 -0.04 -23.29 9.29
N ASP A 138 -0.20 -24.57 8.97
CA ASP A 138 -1.52 -25.20 9.01
C ASP A 138 -1.96 -25.44 10.45
N GLY A 139 -3.01 -24.73 10.87
CA GLY A 139 -3.57 -24.84 12.21
C GLY A 139 -3.99 -26.26 12.58
N GLN A 140 -4.37 -27.09 11.61
CA GLN A 140 -4.77 -28.49 11.85
C GLN A 140 -3.61 -29.38 12.29
N ALA A 141 -2.36 -28.98 12.01
CA ALA A 141 -1.16 -29.72 12.37
C ALA A 141 -0.55 -29.25 13.70
N LEU A 142 -1.18 -28.27 14.38
CA LEU A 142 -0.65 -27.69 15.61
C LEU A 142 -1.03 -28.50 16.85
N ASP A 143 -0.03 -28.74 17.70
CA ASP A 143 -0.24 -29.14 19.10
C ASP A 143 -0.40 -27.87 19.95
N VAL A 144 -1.65 -27.42 20.11
CA VAL A 144 -1.95 -26.18 20.85
C VAL A 144 -1.65 -26.30 22.34
N GLU A 145 -1.77 -27.51 22.92
CA GLU A 145 -1.40 -27.74 24.31
C GLU A 145 0.12 -27.58 24.50
N ALA A 146 0.94 -28.09 23.58
CA ALA A 146 2.38 -27.87 23.62
C ALA A 146 2.74 -26.39 23.44
N LEU A 147 2.04 -25.65 22.57
CA LEU A 147 2.24 -24.20 22.42
C LEU A 147 1.91 -23.44 23.72
N HIS A 148 0.86 -23.83 24.43
CA HIS A 148 0.54 -23.31 25.76
C HIS A 148 1.62 -23.65 26.79
N ARG A 149 2.02 -24.93 26.87
CA ARG A 149 3.04 -25.42 27.81
C ARG A 149 4.40 -24.74 27.60
N ASN A 150 4.73 -24.39 26.35
CA ASN A 150 5.96 -23.67 25.99
C ASN A 150 5.84 -22.14 26.09
N GLY A 151 4.70 -21.62 26.55
CA GLY A 151 4.49 -20.19 26.78
C GLY A 151 4.22 -19.35 25.53
N LEU A 152 3.96 -19.96 24.37
CA LEU A 152 3.57 -19.22 23.15
C LEU A 152 2.11 -18.78 23.20
N VAL A 153 1.26 -19.54 23.89
CA VAL A 153 -0.15 -19.20 24.18
C VAL A 153 -0.26 -18.95 25.68
N THR A 154 -0.95 -17.89 26.09
CA THR A 154 -1.16 -17.57 27.52
C THR A 154 -2.16 -18.51 28.17
N ASP A 155 -2.16 -18.60 29.51
CA ASP A 155 -3.18 -19.37 30.24
C ASP A 155 -4.60 -18.93 29.90
N VAL A 156 -4.83 -17.61 29.84
CA VAL A 156 -6.13 -17.03 29.45
C VAL A 156 -6.48 -17.40 28.02
N GLY A 157 -5.52 -17.28 27.08
CA GLY A 157 -5.73 -17.65 25.68
C GLY A 157 -6.07 -19.13 25.53
N TYR A 158 -5.39 -20.00 26.29
CA TYR A 158 -5.60 -21.45 26.26
C TYR A 158 -6.94 -21.86 26.88
N GLN A 159 -7.29 -21.29 28.04
CA GLN A 159 -8.61 -21.54 28.66
C GLN A 159 -9.75 -21.16 27.72
N ARG A 160 -9.64 -20.00 27.05
CA ARG A 160 -10.61 -19.58 26.04
C ARG A 160 -10.58 -20.44 24.79
N PHE A 161 -9.40 -20.93 24.39
CA PHE A 161 -9.24 -21.90 23.31
C PHE A 161 -9.98 -23.23 23.59
N LEU A 162 -10.11 -23.65 24.84
CA LEU A 162 -10.85 -24.86 25.22
C LEU A 162 -12.37 -24.70 25.28
N LEU A 163 -12.89 -23.46 25.26
CA LEU A 163 -14.33 -23.21 25.28
C LEU A 163 -15.05 -23.82 24.06
N PRO A 164 -16.32 -24.24 24.20
CA PRO A 164 -17.18 -24.60 23.08
C PRO A 164 -17.26 -23.49 22.03
N LEU A 165 -17.49 -23.87 20.77
CA LEU A 165 -17.45 -22.97 19.62
C LEU A 165 -18.44 -21.80 19.75
N GLU A 166 -19.59 -22.07 20.36
CA GLU A 166 -20.71 -21.17 20.56
C GLU A 166 -20.36 -20.07 21.55
N GLU A 167 -19.56 -20.40 22.57
CA GLU A 167 -19.10 -19.48 23.62
C GLU A 167 -17.91 -18.63 23.20
N LYS A 168 -17.22 -19.01 22.12
CA LYS A 168 -16.09 -18.24 21.60
C LYS A 168 -16.54 -16.90 21.02
N LEU A 169 -15.83 -15.84 21.38
CA LEU A 169 -15.92 -14.52 20.77
C LEU A 169 -15.37 -14.59 19.34
N PHE A 170 -16.27 -14.43 18.37
CA PHE A 170 -15.92 -14.45 16.95
C PHE A 170 -14.90 -13.35 16.62
N GLY A 171 -13.84 -13.71 15.88
CA GLY A 171 -12.76 -12.77 15.52
C GLY A 171 -11.89 -12.29 16.69
N MET A 172 -12.00 -12.87 17.89
CA MET A 172 -11.12 -12.56 19.02
C MET A 172 -10.43 -13.81 19.56
N ASP A 173 -11.21 -14.86 19.81
CA ASP A 173 -10.68 -16.08 20.41
C ASP A 173 -9.78 -16.83 19.44
N LEU A 174 -8.74 -17.44 20.01
CA LEU A 174 -7.87 -18.34 19.27
C LEU A 174 -8.67 -19.54 18.76
N THR A 175 -8.40 -19.87 17.51
CA THR A 175 -8.70 -21.15 16.86
C THR A 175 -7.37 -21.76 16.42
N PRO A 176 -7.30 -23.06 16.07
CA PRO A 176 -6.06 -23.63 15.54
C PRO A 176 -5.58 -22.85 14.30
N GLY A 177 -6.52 -22.49 13.43
CA GLY A 177 -6.31 -21.66 12.26
C GLY A 177 -5.77 -20.27 12.55
N ALA A 178 -6.30 -19.59 13.56
CA ALA A 178 -5.84 -18.27 13.96
C ALA A 178 -4.42 -18.29 14.54
N ILE A 179 -4.06 -19.35 15.26
CA ILE A 179 -2.68 -19.57 15.70
C ILE A 179 -1.77 -19.80 14.49
N GLY A 180 -2.19 -20.64 13.54
CA GLY A 180 -1.47 -20.85 12.27
C GLY A 180 -1.27 -19.56 11.47
N CYS A 181 -2.31 -18.73 11.37
CA CYS A 181 -2.26 -17.42 10.74
C CYS A 181 -1.28 -16.47 11.46
N ALA A 182 -1.35 -16.40 12.79
CA ALA A 182 -0.42 -15.61 13.60
C ALA A 182 1.04 -16.00 13.36
N LEU A 183 1.35 -17.30 13.41
CA LEU A 183 2.70 -17.82 13.16
C LEU A 183 3.17 -17.53 11.72
N GLY A 184 2.26 -17.62 10.74
CA GLY A 184 2.51 -17.26 9.35
C GLY A 184 2.90 -15.79 9.17
N HIS A 185 2.13 -14.86 9.77
CA HIS A 185 2.47 -13.44 9.73
C HIS A 185 3.77 -13.13 10.47
N ARG A 186 4.00 -13.74 11.63
CA ARG A 186 5.26 -13.56 12.37
C ARG A 186 6.48 -13.97 11.56
N LYS A 187 6.43 -15.09 10.84
CA LYS A 187 7.50 -15.52 9.92
C LYS A 187 7.79 -14.48 8.83
N ILE A 188 6.74 -13.84 8.29
CA ILE A 188 6.89 -12.76 7.33
C ILE A 188 7.54 -11.55 7.99
N TRP A 189 7.08 -11.16 9.19
CA TRP A 189 7.65 -10.02 9.93
C TRP A 189 9.12 -10.24 10.31
N GLU A 190 9.50 -11.43 10.74
CA GLU A 190 10.90 -11.82 10.97
C GLU A 190 11.73 -11.59 9.71
N THR A 191 11.24 -12.02 8.55
CA THR A 191 11.90 -11.81 7.26
C THR A 191 12.00 -10.31 6.91
N VAL A 192 10.96 -9.53 7.17
CA VAL A 192 10.92 -8.09 6.93
C VAL A 192 11.92 -7.36 7.83
N VAL A 193 12.06 -7.78 9.09
CA VAL A 193 13.04 -7.26 10.05
C VAL A 193 14.45 -7.58 9.60
N GLU A 194 14.73 -8.86 9.31
CA GLU A 194 16.05 -9.35 8.90
C GLU A 194 16.55 -8.64 7.64
N LYS A 195 15.69 -8.53 6.62
CA LYS A 195 16.02 -7.88 5.34
C LYS A 195 15.91 -6.35 5.36
N ARG A 196 15.46 -5.77 6.48
CA ARG A 196 15.29 -4.32 6.67
C ARG A 196 14.43 -3.65 5.59
N HIS A 197 13.37 -4.33 5.14
CA HIS A 197 12.46 -3.76 4.14
C HIS A 197 11.84 -2.46 4.64
N GLN A 198 11.85 -1.45 3.79
CA GLN A 198 11.33 -0.10 4.08
C GLN A 198 9.85 0.03 3.68
N CYS A 199 9.34 -0.83 2.80
CA CYS A 199 7.97 -0.78 2.33
C CYS A 199 7.55 -2.16 1.79
N ALA A 200 7.28 -3.10 2.71
CA ALA A 200 6.84 -4.44 2.35
C ALA A 200 5.31 -4.50 2.29
N LEU A 201 4.76 -5.00 1.18
CA LEU A 201 3.35 -5.33 1.04
C LEU A 201 3.10 -6.78 1.45
N ILE A 202 2.18 -7.00 2.38
CA ILE A 202 1.81 -8.32 2.90
C ILE A 202 0.35 -8.57 2.53
N LEU A 203 0.09 -9.75 1.98
CA LEU A 203 -1.22 -10.16 1.50
C LEU A 203 -1.57 -11.54 2.05
N GLU A 204 -2.85 -11.76 2.35
CA GLU A 204 -3.45 -13.09 2.47
C GLU A 204 -3.94 -13.58 1.09
N ASP A 205 -4.21 -14.87 0.98
CA ASP A 205 -4.57 -15.53 -0.28
C ASP A 205 -6.05 -15.35 -0.70
N ASP A 206 -6.87 -14.80 0.18
CA ASP A 206 -8.27 -14.44 -0.04
C ASP A 206 -8.47 -12.93 -0.23
N VAL A 207 -7.41 -12.22 -0.65
CA VAL A 207 -7.48 -10.81 -1.03
C VAL A 207 -8.16 -10.63 -2.39
N GLU A 208 -9.13 -9.72 -2.48
CA GLU A 208 -9.62 -9.15 -3.73
C GLU A 208 -9.25 -7.67 -3.84
N PHE A 209 -8.65 -7.26 -4.95
CA PHE A 209 -8.32 -5.85 -5.19
C PHE A 209 -9.45 -5.09 -5.89
N HIS A 210 -9.55 -3.81 -5.56
CA HIS A 210 -10.43 -2.88 -6.26
C HIS A 210 -10.11 -2.87 -7.77
N HIS A 211 -11.13 -2.88 -8.63
CA HIS A 211 -10.93 -2.93 -10.10
C HIS A 211 -10.10 -1.77 -10.69
N LYS A 212 -10.03 -0.64 -9.97
CA LYS A 212 -9.18 0.54 -10.28
C LYS A 212 -7.91 0.63 -9.42
N PHE A 213 -7.50 -0.44 -8.77
CA PHE A 213 -6.36 -0.47 -7.84
C PHE A 213 -5.12 0.29 -8.36
N PRO A 214 -4.65 0.10 -9.61
CA PRO A 214 -3.45 0.80 -10.06
C PRO A 214 -3.57 2.33 -10.08
N ARG A 215 -4.77 2.84 -10.35
CA ARG A 215 -5.01 4.28 -10.37
C ARG A 215 -5.11 4.81 -8.94
N LEU A 216 -5.94 4.16 -8.13
CA LEU A 216 -6.23 4.62 -6.78
C LEU A 216 -4.97 4.58 -5.89
N LEU A 217 -4.15 3.52 -5.97
CA LEU A 217 -2.92 3.44 -5.19
C LEU A 217 -1.94 4.57 -5.54
N ARG A 218 -1.81 4.94 -6.83
CA ARG A 218 -0.97 6.07 -7.26
C ARG A 218 -1.47 7.42 -6.75
N GLU A 219 -2.79 7.56 -6.60
CA GLU A 219 -3.42 8.79 -6.13
C GLU A 219 -3.34 8.95 -4.61
N VAL A 220 -3.49 7.86 -3.85
CA VAL A 220 -3.59 7.90 -2.38
C VAL A 220 -2.27 7.66 -1.67
N TRP A 221 -1.37 6.82 -2.19
CA TRP A 221 -0.09 6.51 -1.52
C TRP A 221 0.77 7.75 -1.21
N PRO A 222 0.89 8.76 -2.09
CA PRO A 222 1.64 9.99 -1.79
C PRO A 222 1.08 10.83 -0.63
N ARG A 223 -0.14 10.52 -0.15
CA ARG A 223 -0.83 11.21 0.94
C ARG A 223 -0.64 10.54 2.29
N VAL A 224 -0.01 9.36 2.33
CA VAL A 224 0.28 8.65 3.58
C VAL A 224 1.26 9.50 4.40
N PRO A 225 0.92 9.85 5.66
CA PRO A 225 1.82 10.58 6.56
C PRO A 225 3.15 9.86 6.74
N SER A 226 4.27 10.60 6.83
CA SER A 226 5.62 10.02 6.82
C SER A 226 5.98 9.20 8.07
N ASP A 227 5.21 9.31 9.14
CA ASP A 227 5.33 8.58 10.39
C ASP A 227 4.56 7.24 10.41
N TRP A 228 4.00 6.83 9.26
CA TRP A 228 3.32 5.55 9.11
C TRP A 228 4.22 4.37 9.54
N GLY A 229 3.67 3.48 10.35
CA GLY A 229 4.21 2.16 10.68
C GLY A 229 3.57 1.07 9.82
N ILE A 230 2.24 1.06 9.83
CA ILE A 230 1.40 0.16 9.03
C ILE A 230 0.41 1.00 8.21
N VAL A 231 0.16 0.58 6.96
CA VAL A 231 -0.92 1.10 6.13
C VAL A 231 -1.78 -0.06 5.64
N HIS A 232 -3.01 -0.16 6.14
CA HIS A 232 -3.97 -1.13 5.62
C HIS A 232 -4.55 -0.63 4.29
N LEU A 233 -4.64 -1.53 3.31
CA LEU A 233 -5.23 -1.24 2.01
C LEU A 233 -6.77 -1.30 2.04
N GLY A 234 -7.37 -1.46 3.20
CA GLY A 234 -8.80 -1.54 3.45
C GLY A 234 -9.01 -1.99 4.89
N GLY A 235 -10.21 -2.40 5.24
CA GLY A 235 -10.42 -3.18 6.45
C GLY A 235 -11.73 -2.92 7.18
N LEU A 236 -11.88 -3.67 8.26
CA LEU A 236 -13.08 -3.75 9.07
C LEU A 236 -12.95 -2.94 10.37
N ASP A 237 -13.90 -2.06 10.66
CA ASP A 237 -13.97 -1.34 11.95
C ASP A 237 -15.10 -1.95 12.81
N LEU A 238 -14.77 -2.89 13.68
CA LEU A 238 -15.75 -3.61 14.51
C LEU A 238 -16.50 -2.72 15.51
N LEU A 239 -15.88 -1.62 15.92
CA LEU A 239 -16.38 -0.76 16.99
C LEU A 239 -16.88 0.59 16.46
N ALA A 240 -17.31 0.67 15.19
CA ALA A 240 -17.73 1.92 14.55
C ALA A 240 -19.20 2.30 14.81
N SER A 241 -20.04 1.36 15.25
CA SER A 241 -21.46 1.64 15.49
C SER A 241 -21.65 2.75 16.54
N GLY A 242 -22.48 3.74 16.21
CA GLY A 242 -22.75 4.91 17.07
C GLY A 242 -21.64 5.96 17.12
N LYS A 243 -20.52 5.76 16.42
CA LYS A 243 -19.42 6.74 16.35
C LYS A 243 -19.61 7.71 15.19
N PRO A 244 -19.13 8.96 15.30
CA PRO A 244 -19.14 9.90 14.18
C PRO A 244 -18.27 9.37 13.02
N PRO A 245 -18.44 9.92 11.80
CA PRO A 245 -17.54 9.64 10.69
C PRO A 245 -16.08 9.84 11.09
N ARG A 246 -15.23 8.87 10.76
CA ARG A 246 -13.79 8.92 11.09
C ARG A 246 -13.15 10.10 10.35
N PRO A 247 -12.45 11.02 11.04
CA PRO A 247 -11.78 12.11 10.36
C PRO A 247 -10.67 11.55 9.47
N PHE A 248 -10.57 12.13 8.28
CA PHE A 248 -9.43 11.92 7.40
C PHE A 248 -8.24 12.74 7.90
N VAL A 249 -7.06 12.13 7.87
CA VAL A 249 -5.78 12.82 8.04
C VAL A 249 -5.37 13.49 6.73
N ASP A 250 -5.68 12.86 5.59
CA ASP A 250 -5.66 13.44 4.24
C ASP A 250 -6.73 12.73 3.38
N VAL A 251 -6.99 13.23 2.17
CA VAL A 251 -7.96 12.64 1.24
C VAL A 251 -7.66 11.15 1.03
N GLY A 252 -8.57 10.32 1.51
CA GLY A 252 -8.50 8.87 1.37
C GLY A 252 -7.62 8.15 2.40
N VAL A 253 -7.08 8.88 3.39
CA VAL A 253 -6.22 8.34 4.44
C VAL A 253 -6.75 8.76 5.81
N ARG A 254 -7.03 7.77 6.67
CA ARG A 254 -7.42 8.00 8.07
C ARG A 254 -6.55 7.17 9.00
N HIS A 255 -6.57 7.48 10.27
CA HIS A 255 -6.06 6.56 11.29
C HIS A 255 -6.84 5.25 11.31
N ALA A 256 -6.18 4.15 11.69
CA ALA A 256 -6.86 2.93 12.11
C ALA A 256 -7.35 3.10 13.55
N TYR A 257 -8.67 3.08 13.72
CA TYR A 257 -9.29 3.26 15.04
C TYR A 257 -9.38 1.94 15.80
N SER A 258 -9.58 2.02 17.11
CA SER A 258 -9.73 0.87 18.00
C SER A 258 -10.80 -0.09 17.46
N GLY A 259 -10.44 -1.37 17.39
CA GLY A 259 -11.27 -2.40 16.78
C GLY A 259 -11.15 -2.50 15.26
N HIS A 260 -10.23 -1.77 14.62
CA HIS A 260 -9.80 -2.07 13.25
C HIS A 260 -9.13 -3.44 13.24
N ARG A 261 -9.71 -4.44 12.56
CA ARG A 261 -9.18 -5.81 12.58
C ARG A 261 -9.18 -6.42 11.20
N GLU A 262 -8.02 -6.40 10.55
CA GLU A 262 -7.79 -7.11 9.30
C GLU A 262 -6.31 -7.18 8.94
N LEU A 263 -5.83 -8.33 8.48
CA LEU A 263 -4.47 -8.51 7.94
C LEU A 263 -4.45 -8.98 6.48
N THR A 264 -5.60 -8.96 5.81
CA THR A 264 -5.77 -9.37 4.41
C THR A 264 -4.82 -8.67 3.46
N ALA A 265 -4.63 -7.36 3.61
CA ALA A 265 -3.75 -6.58 2.74
C ALA A 265 -3.24 -5.31 3.44
N TYR A 266 -1.95 -5.28 3.75
CA TYR A 266 -1.33 -4.17 4.47
C TYR A 266 0.14 -3.99 4.10
N VAL A 267 0.64 -2.78 4.35
CA VAL A 267 2.03 -2.40 4.12
C VAL A 267 2.67 -2.13 5.46
N LEU A 268 3.89 -2.64 5.69
CA LEU A 268 4.68 -2.27 6.87
C LEU A 268 6.17 -2.18 6.55
N HIS A 269 6.88 -1.42 7.36
CA HIS A 269 8.35 -1.35 7.33
C HIS A 269 8.96 -2.16 8.49
N HIS A 270 10.26 -2.42 8.42
CA HIS A 270 10.96 -3.29 9.37
C HIS A 270 10.85 -2.85 10.84
N VAL A 271 10.82 -1.55 11.14
CA VAL A 271 10.62 -1.08 12.53
C VAL A 271 9.23 -1.46 13.05
N ALA A 272 8.17 -1.26 12.26
CA ALA A 272 6.82 -1.66 12.62
C ALA A 272 6.68 -3.19 12.69
N ALA A 273 7.32 -3.94 11.79
CA ALA A 273 7.36 -5.41 11.85
C ALA A 273 7.96 -5.90 13.17
N LYS A 274 9.02 -5.24 13.66
CA LYS A 274 9.60 -5.55 14.97
C LYS A 274 8.60 -5.31 16.10
N ARG A 275 7.88 -4.18 16.09
CA ARG A 275 6.82 -3.89 17.07
C ARG A 275 5.70 -4.93 17.02
N CYS A 276 5.26 -5.36 15.82
CA CYS A 276 4.29 -6.44 15.68
C CYS A 276 4.78 -7.75 16.32
N LEU A 277 6.06 -8.09 16.17
CA LEU A 277 6.65 -9.27 16.82
C LEU A 277 6.66 -9.15 18.35
N GLU A 278 6.88 -7.95 18.87
CA GLU A 278 6.89 -7.67 20.31
C GLU A 278 5.47 -7.70 20.91
N HIS A 279 4.46 -7.22 20.18
CA HIS A 279 3.06 -7.15 20.67
C HIS A 279 2.29 -8.46 20.61
N THR A 280 2.69 -9.40 19.76
CA THR A 280 1.86 -10.58 19.42
C THR A 280 2.25 -11.85 20.15
N LEU A 281 3.26 -11.82 21.03
CA LEU A 281 3.59 -12.92 21.93
C LEU A 281 3.71 -12.45 23.39
N PRO A 282 3.26 -13.27 24.36
CA PRO A 282 2.51 -14.52 24.18
C PRO A 282 1.07 -14.30 23.66
N MET A 283 0.53 -15.25 22.90
CA MET A 283 -0.79 -15.14 22.27
C MET A 283 -1.93 -15.35 23.28
N THR A 284 -2.75 -14.33 23.46
CA THR A 284 -4.06 -14.43 24.16
C THR A 284 -5.23 -14.41 23.18
N TRP A 285 -5.18 -13.49 22.21
CA TRP A 285 -6.19 -13.27 21.17
C TRP A 285 -5.64 -13.56 19.77
N GLN A 286 -6.49 -13.49 18.75
CA GLN A 286 -6.06 -13.49 17.35
C GLN A 286 -5.07 -12.34 17.08
N VAL A 287 -4.17 -12.55 16.12
CA VAL A 287 -3.01 -11.68 15.87
C VAL A 287 -3.39 -10.24 15.54
N ASP A 288 -4.46 -10.06 14.78
CA ASP A 288 -5.03 -8.76 14.41
C ASP A 288 -5.53 -7.99 15.63
N THR A 289 -6.03 -8.68 16.66
CA THR A 289 -6.46 -8.07 17.92
C THR A 289 -5.29 -7.52 18.71
N HIS A 290 -4.15 -8.21 18.70
CA HIS A 290 -2.94 -7.79 19.44
C HIS A 290 -2.28 -6.56 18.83
N ILE A 291 -2.13 -6.50 17.51
CA ILE A 291 -1.47 -5.36 16.86
C ILE A 291 -2.25 -4.04 17.03
N CYS A 292 -3.49 -4.09 17.50
CA CYS A 292 -4.35 -2.94 17.73
C CYS A 292 -4.44 -2.53 19.20
N SER A 293 -3.66 -3.15 20.11
CA SER A 293 -3.85 -2.96 21.55
C SER A 293 -3.28 -1.65 22.09
N VAL A 294 -2.28 -1.06 21.41
CA VAL A 294 -1.67 0.21 21.84
C VAL A 294 -2.34 1.35 21.08
N VAL A 295 -3.12 2.14 21.82
CA VAL A 295 -3.94 3.20 21.24
C VAL A 295 -3.71 4.55 21.90
N THR A 296 -4.03 5.63 21.16
CA THR A 296 -4.03 7.01 21.62
C THR A 296 -5.39 7.63 21.35
N GLU A 297 -5.89 8.45 22.26
CA GLU A 297 -7.18 9.12 22.12
C GLU A 297 -7.17 10.16 20.98
N ASP A 298 -8.27 10.21 20.23
CA ASP A 298 -8.60 11.22 19.25
C ASP A 298 -9.97 11.82 19.58
N PRO A 299 -9.99 12.97 20.27
CA PRO A 299 -11.23 13.65 20.66
C PRO A 299 -12.12 14.03 19.47
N ALA A 300 -11.54 14.29 18.29
CA ALA A 300 -12.31 14.67 17.10
C ALA A 300 -13.08 13.46 16.54
N ALA A 301 -12.51 12.25 16.62
CA ALA A 301 -13.15 11.01 16.22
C ALA A 301 -14.06 10.41 17.31
N GLN A 302 -14.03 10.93 18.53
CA GLN A 302 -14.65 10.32 19.72
C GLN A 302 -14.24 8.85 19.88
N ASP A 303 -12.95 8.57 19.66
CA ASP A 303 -12.40 7.22 19.71
C ASP A 303 -10.90 7.25 19.99
N SER A 304 -10.27 6.09 20.02
CA SER A 304 -8.81 5.95 20.05
C SER A 304 -8.31 5.33 18.75
N TYR A 305 -7.14 5.74 18.29
CA TYR A 305 -6.44 5.14 17.14
C TYR A 305 -5.22 4.34 17.57
N ILE A 306 -4.86 3.35 16.75
CA ILE A 306 -3.69 2.51 16.94
C ILE A 306 -2.43 3.36 16.70
N SER A 307 -1.67 3.57 17.77
CA SER A 307 -0.51 4.45 17.78
C SER A 307 0.82 3.71 17.79
N ASP A 308 0.82 2.39 18.04
CA ASP A 308 2.02 1.59 17.99
C ASP A 308 1.77 0.13 17.53
N PRO A 309 2.15 -0.21 16.29
CA PRO A 309 2.70 0.70 15.28
C PRO A 309 1.71 1.79 14.87
N MET A 310 2.19 2.99 14.52
CA MET A 310 1.34 4.03 13.97
C MET A 310 0.64 3.51 12.71
N THR A 311 -0.69 3.44 12.74
CA THR A 311 -1.45 2.71 11.72
C THR A 311 -2.44 3.61 11.00
N TYR A 312 -2.38 3.56 9.67
CA TYR A 312 -3.31 4.24 8.77
C TYR A 312 -4.11 3.24 7.93
N VAL A 313 -5.23 3.69 7.40
CA VAL A 313 -6.15 2.90 6.56
C VAL A 313 -6.54 3.73 5.35
N PHE A 314 -6.57 3.09 4.17
CA PHE A 314 -7.19 3.67 3.00
C PHE A 314 -8.71 3.54 3.03
N GLN A 315 -9.39 4.64 2.73
CA GLN A 315 -10.85 4.67 2.63
C GLN A 315 -11.28 5.60 1.48
N PRO A 316 -11.96 5.09 0.43
CA PRO A 316 -12.46 3.72 0.25
C PRO A 316 -11.36 2.64 0.24
N SER A 317 -11.74 1.39 0.56
CA SER A 317 -10.82 0.26 0.54
C SER A 317 -10.28 0.02 -0.88
N LEU A 318 -8.98 -0.27 -0.98
CA LEU A 318 -8.31 -0.74 -2.19
C LEU A 318 -8.26 -2.27 -2.29
N ALA A 319 -8.46 -2.96 -1.17
CA ALA A 319 -8.53 -4.41 -1.08
C ALA A 319 -9.56 -4.84 -0.02
N ILE A 320 -10.17 -6.02 -0.22
CA ILE A 320 -11.09 -6.66 0.72
C ILE A 320 -10.75 -8.14 0.88
N GLN A 321 -11.14 -8.74 2.00
CA GLN A 321 -11.22 -10.19 2.13
C GLN A 321 -12.49 -10.72 1.47
N ILE A 322 -12.35 -11.81 0.70
CA ILE A 322 -13.47 -12.61 0.19
C ILE A 322 -13.70 -13.87 1.03
N THR A 323 -14.96 -14.28 1.19
CA THR A 323 -15.37 -15.43 2.00
C THR A 323 -15.81 -16.63 1.15
N SER A 324 -15.92 -16.46 -0.17
CA SER A 324 -16.31 -17.52 -1.12
C SER A 324 -15.41 -18.76 -1.12
N PHE A 325 -14.19 -18.64 -0.61
CA PHE A 325 -13.27 -19.77 -0.40
C PHE A 325 -13.35 -20.37 1.02
N GLY A 326 -14.43 -20.13 1.76
CA GLY A 326 -14.58 -20.60 3.14
C GLY A 326 -13.59 -19.91 4.10
N THR A 327 -13.20 -20.61 5.17
CA THR A 327 -12.20 -20.10 6.11
C THR A 327 -11.43 -21.24 6.75
N ASP A 328 -10.12 -21.06 6.91
CA ASP A 328 -9.25 -21.93 7.70
C ASP A 328 -8.94 -21.31 9.07
N VAL A 329 -9.36 -20.06 9.32
CA VAL A 329 -9.01 -19.26 10.50
C VAL A 329 -10.21 -19.08 11.42
N GLN A 330 -11.38 -18.76 10.87
CA GLN A 330 -12.55 -18.46 11.69
C GLN A 330 -13.29 -19.72 12.14
N LYS A 331 -14.05 -19.58 13.22
CA LYS A 331 -14.77 -20.70 13.85
C LYS A 331 -15.85 -21.33 12.96
N ARG A 332 -16.41 -20.58 12.01
CA ARG A 332 -17.36 -21.07 11.00
C ARG A 332 -17.22 -20.26 9.70
N PRO A 333 -17.49 -20.85 8.53
CA PRO A 333 -17.57 -20.11 7.28
C PRO A 333 -18.80 -19.19 7.23
N SER A 334 -18.88 -18.35 6.19
CA SER A 334 -20.06 -17.55 5.90
C SER A 334 -21.24 -18.42 5.48
N ASP A 335 -22.45 -18.10 5.95
CA ASP A 335 -23.68 -18.81 5.59
C ASP A 335 -24.09 -18.56 4.13
N ASN A 336 -23.73 -17.39 3.58
CA ASN A 336 -23.95 -17.05 2.18
C ASN A 336 -22.76 -16.24 1.63
N PRO A 337 -21.66 -16.94 1.26
CA PRO A 337 -20.43 -16.27 0.84
C PRO A 337 -20.60 -15.34 -0.38
N PRO A 338 -21.33 -15.70 -1.45
CA PRO A 338 -21.53 -14.80 -2.59
C PRO A 338 -22.21 -13.48 -2.20
N LEU A 339 -23.20 -13.55 -1.29
CA LEU A 339 -23.89 -12.36 -0.80
C LEU A 339 -22.99 -11.51 0.10
N GLU A 340 -22.22 -12.13 1.01
CA GLU A 340 -21.27 -11.40 1.86
C GLU A 340 -20.22 -10.68 1.01
N ASP A 341 -19.64 -11.37 0.02
CA ASP A 341 -18.65 -10.79 -0.89
C ASP A 341 -19.24 -9.63 -1.71
N ALA A 342 -20.45 -9.78 -2.26
CA ALA A 342 -21.13 -8.72 -3.00
C ALA A 342 -21.41 -7.51 -2.10
N ALA A 343 -21.85 -7.74 -0.86
CA ALA A 343 -22.13 -6.68 0.10
C ALA A 343 -20.85 -5.96 0.53
N ARG A 344 -19.74 -6.67 0.74
CA ARG A 344 -18.40 -6.10 1.01
C ARG A 344 -17.94 -5.21 -0.14
N ARG A 345 -17.98 -5.70 -1.39
CA ARG A 345 -17.64 -4.88 -2.57
C ARG A 345 -18.47 -3.60 -2.63
N MET A 346 -19.79 -3.68 -2.44
CA MET A 346 -20.65 -2.50 -2.49
C MET A 346 -20.30 -1.50 -1.38
N ARG A 347 -20.12 -1.96 -0.14
CA ARG A 347 -19.81 -1.06 0.99
C ARG A 347 -18.42 -0.43 0.86
N GLU A 348 -17.41 -1.25 0.61
CA GLU A 348 -16.00 -0.88 0.78
C GLU A 348 -15.37 -0.30 -0.47
N PHE A 349 -15.72 -0.82 -1.65
CA PHE A 349 -15.21 -0.30 -2.92
C PHE A 349 -16.05 0.87 -3.46
N VAL A 350 -17.38 0.79 -3.33
CA VAL A 350 -18.28 1.79 -3.94
C VAL A 350 -18.72 2.83 -2.93
N GLY A 351 -19.24 2.40 -1.77
CA GLY A 351 -19.78 3.31 -0.75
C GLY A 351 -18.70 4.06 0.02
N GLY A 352 -17.45 3.59 0.00
CA GLY A 352 -16.38 4.13 0.84
C GLY A 352 -16.65 3.96 2.34
N GLY A 353 -17.58 3.09 2.71
CA GLY A 353 -17.79 2.70 4.10
C GLY A 353 -16.72 1.71 4.53
N THR A 354 -16.39 1.69 5.82
CA THR A 354 -15.68 0.57 6.43
C THR A 354 -16.70 -0.47 6.83
N SER A 355 -16.36 -1.74 6.67
CA SER A 355 -17.32 -2.78 7.07
C SER A 355 -17.48 -2.71 8.60
N VAL A 356 -18.72 -2.80 9.07
CA VAL A 356 -19.07 -2.97 10.49
C VAL A 356 -19.61 -4.39 10.55
N ARG A 357 -18.95 -5.29 11.28
CA ARG A 357 -19.38 -6.70 11.40
C ARG A 357 -20.18 -6.88 12.67
#